data_AF-A0A9D0XPJ7-F1
#
_entry.id   AF-A0A9D0XPJ7-F1
#
_cell.length_a   1.000
_cell.length_b   1.000
_cell.length_c   1.000
_cell.angle_alpha   90.00
_cell.angle_beta   90.00
_cell.angle_gamma   90.00
#
_symmetry.space_group_name_H-M   'P 1'
#
loop_
_entity.id
_entity.type
_entity.pdbx_description
1 polymer ?
#
loop_
_entity_poly.entity_id
_entity_poly.type
_entity_poly.pdbx_seq_one_letter_code
_entity_poly.pdbx_strand_id
1 'polypeptide(L)'
;MRVPTRFRPYLRWLLPGMGVKRWLLVMALGVALLGLGLGILLAQVPLFSVVPRYLGLDFLPVGARALVYGLLGLAVLILGLARLNRTLLSPFVPDTRAAAEALYRHRKRSRGPRVVAIGGGHGLSTLLRGLKTRTSNITAIVTVADDGGSSGRLRRALGVLPPGDIRNCLAALADDEALLAQLFQYRFPATSVEAGLNGHSFGNLFITAMAEVTGSFERAVLESSRVLAIQGRVLPSTLHSVTLMGDLRNEPVGVSRVEGESRIASAGGVIERVYLEPDDVPAYPEAVRAILEADLIVLGPGSLYTSLLPNLLVREIARAVAASRAVRVYVCNVATQPGETDGYTVEDHVAALERHVEPGLFPLVLANANFAHADALPEGVEPVRLGTLPPPGPEGGGPVGTLHLNATYTLYAADLVDPTHPWRHDGRKLVRALMTLLERERV
;
A
#
# COMPACT_ATOMS: atom_id res chain seq x y z
N MET A 1 -32.75 -15.02 -22.08
CA MET A 1 -32.90 -16.13 -21.10
C MET A 1 -32.27 -15.73 -19.76
N ARG A 2 -33.08 -15.55 -18.71
CA ARG A 2 -32.56 -15.27 -17.35
C ARG A 2 -32.08 -16.58 -16.73
N VAL A 3 -30.77 -16.73 -16.60
CA VAL A 3 -30.16 -17.91 -15.94
C VAL A 3 -30.58 -17.95 -14.47
N PRO A 4 -31.06 -19.09 -13.94
CA PRO A 4 -31.47 -19.21 -12.55
C PRO A 4 -30.35 -18.78 -11.58
N THR A 5 -30.72 -18.04 -10.52
CA THR A 5 -29.81 -17.41 -9.55
C THR A 5 -28.89 -18.40 -8.83
N ARG A 6 -29.23 -19.69 -8.81
CA ARG A 6 -28.39 -20.78 -8.25
C ARG A 6 -27.13 -21.10 -9.07
N PHE A 7 -27.11 -20.82 -10.38
CA PHE A 7 -25.97 -21.17 -11.26
C PHE A 7 -25.01 -20.01 -11.53
N ARG A 8 -25.40 -18.76 -11.24
CA ARG A 8 -24.56 -17.56 -11.39
C ARG A 8 -23.16 -17.65 -10.74
N PRO A 9 -22.96 -18.30 -9.58
CA PRO A 9 -21.63 -18.43 -8.97
C PRO A 9 -20.68 -19.32 -9.79
N TYR A 10 -21.17 -20.42 -10.36
CA TYR A 10 -20.37 -21.34 -11.18
C TYR A 10 -20.01 -20.73 -12.54
N LEU A 11 -20.89 -19.91 -13.12
CA LEU A 11 -20.60 -19.16 -14.34
C LEU A 11 -19.50 -18.10 -14.17
N ARG A 12 -19.25 -17.62 -12.94
CA ARG A 12 -18.12 -16.69 -12.69
C ARG A 12 -16.78 -17.36 -12.94
N TRP A 13 -16.65 -18.68 -12.70
CA TRP A 13 -15.48 -19.50 -13.05
C TRP A 13 -15.13 -19.48 -14.55
N LEU A 14 -16.14 -19.20 -15.38
CA LEU A 14 -16.06 -19.10 -16.83
C LEU A 14 -15.95 -17.66 -17.34
N LEU A 15 -15.69 -16.66 -16.47
CA LEU A 15 -15.42 -15.30 -16.93
C LEU A 15 -14.03 -15.22 -17.62
N PRO A 16 -13.86 -14.38 -18.66
CA PRO A 16 -12.57 -14.16 -19.30
C PRO A 16 -11.52 -13.67 -18.29
N GLY A 17 -10.28 -14.18 -18.37
CA GLY A 17 -9.15 -13.71 -17.54
C GLY A 17 -8.78 -14.59 -16.33
N MET A 18 -9.58 -15.60 -15.97
CA MET A 18 -9.26 -16.46 -14.80
C MET A 18 -8.32 -17.63 -15.08
N GLY A 19 -7.99 -17.91 -16.35
CA GLY A 19 -7.00 -18.95 -16.72
C GLY A 19 -7.44 -20.39 -16.42
N VAL A 20 -8.62 -20.61 -15.85
CA VAL A 20 -9.20 -21.94 -15.58
C VAL A 20 -9.67 -22.61 -16.88
N LYS A 21 -10.15 -21.82 -17.85
CA LYS A 21 -10.68 -22.33 -19.13
C LYS A 21 -9.67 -23.18 -19.90
N ARG A 22 -8.42 -22.73 -19.99
CA ARG A 22 -7.35 -23.48 -20.69
C ARG A 22 -7.08 -24.83 -20.03
N TRP A 23 -7.09 -24.89 -18.70
CA TRP A 23 -6.85 -26.13 -17.97
C TRP A 23 -8.07 -27.06 -17.96
N LEU A 24 -9.29 -26.51 -17.97
CA LEU A 24 -10.50 -27.29 -18.21
C LEU A 24 -10.52 -27.93 -19.60
N LEU A 25 -10.06 -27.19 -20.63
CA LEU A 25 -9.91 -27.72 -21.98
C LEU A 25 -8.85 -28.82 -22.04
N VAL A 26 -7.71 -28.64 -21.36
CA VAL A 26 -6.66 -29.66 -21.25
C VAL A 26 -7.15 -30.91 -20.52
N MET A 27 -7.90 -30.75 -19.41
CA MET A 27 -8.51 -31.90 -18.73
C MET A 27 -9.57 -32.59 -19.59
N ALA A 28 -10.44 -31.83 -20.26
CA ALA A 28 -11.45 -32.40 -21.14
C ALA A 28 -10.81 -33.18 -22.30
N LEU A 29 -9.74 -32.65 -22.89
CA LEU A 29 -8.95 -33.34 -23.90
C LEU A 29 -8.28 -34.59 -23.34
N GLY A 30 -7.68 -34.52 -22.14
CA GLY A 30 -7.08 -35.67 -21.48
C GLY A 30 -8.08 -36.79 -21.18
N VAL A 31 -9.27 -36.43 -20.69
CA VAL A 31 -10.36 -37.39 -20.45
C VAL A 31 -10.86 -37.98 -21.77
N ALA A 32 -10.98 -37.19 -22.84
CA ALA A 32 -11.36 -37.68 -24.15
C ALA A 32 -10.33 -38.67 -24.72
N LEU A 33 -9.04 -38.37 -24.60
CA LEU A 33 -7.95 -39.25 -25.04
C LEU A 33 -7.89 -40.54 -24.21
N LEU A 34 -8.08 -40.46 -22.89
CA LEU A 34 -8.20 -41.65 -22.03
C LEU A 34 -9.42 -42.49 -22.39
N GLY A 35 -10.56 -41.86 -22.65
CA GLY A 35 -11.77 -42.53 -23.10
C GLY A 35 -11.58 -43.24 -24.43
N LEU A 36 -10.91 -42.60 -25.39
CA LEU A 36 -10.56 -43.20 -26.68
C LEU A 36 -9.59 -44.37 -26.51
N GLY A 37 -8.52 -44.22 -25.73
CA GLY A 37 -7.55 -45.27 -25.45
C GLY A 37 -8.17 -46.49 -24.75
N LEU A 38 -9.01 -46.25 -23.74
CA LEU A 38 -9.76 -47.30 -23.07
C LEU A 38 -10.78 -47.97 -24.01
N GLY A 39 -11.44 -47.20 -24.87
CA GLY A 39 -12.35 -47.74 -25.89
C GLY A 39 -11.66 -48.68 -26.86
N ILE A 40 -10.45 -48.35 -27.31
CA ILE A 40 -9.63 -49.20 -28.19
C ILE A 40 -9.22 -50.50 -27.48
N LEU A 41 -8.79 -50.41 -26.22
CA LEU A 41 -8.42 -51.59 -25.41
C LEU A 41 -9.63 -52.51 -25.15
N LEU A 42 -10.77 -51.93 -24.78
CA LEU A 42 -12.00 -52.69 -24.52
C LEU A 42 -12.59 -53.30 -25.79
N ALA A 43 -12.37 -52.72 -26.97
CA ALA A 43 -12.79 -53.31 -28.25
C ALA A 43 -12.04 -54.61 -28.58
N GLN A 44 -10.86 -54.84 -27.99
CA GLN A 44 -10.10 -56.08 -28.17
C GLN A 44 -10.48 -57.19 -27.18
N VAL A 45 -11.25 -56.86 -26.15
CA VAL A 45 -11.79 -57.82 -25.19
C VAL A 45 -13.26 -58.07 -25.54
N PRO A 46 -13.76 -59.31 -25.63
CA PRO A 46 -15.18 -59.58 -25.85
C PRO A 46 -15.98 -59.30 -24.57
N LEU A 47 -15.95 -58.07 -24.07
CA LEU A 47 -16.63 -57.65 -22.84
C LEU A 47 -18.15 -57.85 -22.95
N PHE A 48 -18.68 -57.75 -24.17
CA PHE A 48 -20.10 -57.94 -24.49
C PHE A 48 -20.63 -59.36 -24.25
N SER A 49 -19.78 -60.38 -24.06
CA SER A 49 -20.23 -61.72 -23.67
C SER A 49 -20.37 -61.92 -22.15
N VAL A 50 -19.92 -60.96 -21.34
CA VAL A 50 -19.81 -61.09 -19.87
C VAL A 50 -20.67 -60.05 -19.13
N VAL A 51 -20.99 -58.90 -19.76
CA VAL A 51 -21.82 -57.86 -19.15
C VAL A 51 -23.31 -58.20 -19.33
N PRO A 52 -24.12 -58.22 -18.25
CA PRO A 52 -25.56 -58.49 -18.35
C PRO A 52 -26.25 -57.51 -19.31
N ARG A 53 -27.12 -58.00 -20.22
CA ARG A 53 -27.87 -57.20 -21.23
C ARG A 53 -28.54 -55.93 -20.67
N TYR A 54 -28.99 -55.98 -19.42
CA TYR A 54 -29.62 -54.85 -18.74
C TYR A 54 -28.63 -53.73 -18.38
N LEU A 55 -27.37 -54.08 -18.08
CA LEU A 55 -26.32 -53.14 -17.73
C LEU A 55 -25.73 -52.42 -18.95
N GLY A 56 -25.78 -53.04 -20.14
CA GLY A 56 -25.34 -52.46 -21.41
C GLY A 56 -26.42 -51.66 -22.15
N LEU A 57 -27.64 -51.59 -21.58
CA LEU A 57 -28.81 -50.92 -22.15
C LEU A 57 -29.17 -51.39 -23.57
N ASP A 58 -28.94 -52.67 -23.90
CA ASP A 58 -29.05 -53.20 -25.28
C ASP A 58 -30.46 -53.11 -25.90
N PHE A 59 -31.48 -52.80 -25.09
CA PHE A 59 -32.84 -52.50 -25.53
C PHE A 59 -32.99 -51.10 -26.15
N LEU A 60 -31.96 -50.25 -26.07
CA LEU A 60 -31.94 -48.91 -26.64
C LEU A 60 -31.07 -48.84 -27.92
N PRO A 61 -31.47 -48.02 -28.91
CA PRO A 61 -30.63 -47.72 -30.07
C PRO A 61 -29.24 -47.21 -29.63
N VAL A 62 -28.21 -47.48 -30.44
CA VAL A 62 -26.81 -47.11 -30.16
C VAL A 62 -26.69 -45.62 -29.78
N GLY A 63 -27.38 -44.73 -30.49
CA GLY A 63 -27.36 -43.29 -30.19
C GLY A 63 -27.97 -42.93 -28.82
N ALA A 64 -29.02 -43.63 -28.39
CA ALA A 64 -29.65 -43.40 -27.08
C ALA A 64 -28.75 -43.91 -25.93
N ARG A 65 -28.07 -45.05 -26.12
CA ARG A 65 -27.10 -45.57 -25.14
C ARG A 65 -25.93 -44.61 -24.94
N ALA A 66 -25.35 -44.13 -26.05
CA ALA A 66 -24.25 -43.16 -26.01
C ALA A 66 -24.65 -41.87 -25.27
N LEU A 67 -25.88 -41.40 -25.47
CA LEU A 67 -26.41 -40.23 -24.77
C LEU A 67 -26.54 -40.47 -23.26
N VAL A 68 -27.09 -41.62 -22.83
CA VAL A 68 -27.28 -41.94 -21.41
C VAL A 68 -25.94 -42.04 -20.68
N TYR A 69 -24.98 -42.81 -21.19
CA TYR A 69 -23.65 -42.91 -20.58
C TYR A 69 -22.86 -41.61 -20.67
N GLY A 70 -23.01 -40.85 -21.76
CA GLY A 70 -22.39 -39.54 -21.91
C GLY A 70 -22.90 -38.54 -20.85
N LEU A 71 -24.21 -38.48 -20.63
CA LEU A 71 -24.81 -37.62 -19.61
C LEU A 71 -24.46 -38.07 -18.19
N LEU A 72 -24.45 -39.38 -17.92
CA LEU A 72 -24.07 -39.93 -16.62
C LEU A 72 -22.59 -39.67 -16.32
N GLY A 73 -21.70 -39.90 -17.30
CA GLY A 73 -20.27 -39.61 -17.19
C GLY A 73 -20.01 -38.12 -16.97
N LEU A 74 -20.71 -37.25 -17.71
CA LEU A 74 -20.63 -35.80 -17.50
C LEU A 74 -21.12 -35.40 -16.11
N ALA A 75 -22.22 -36.00 -15.61
CA ALA A 75 -22.73 -35.73 -14.27
C ALA A 75 -21.74 -36.17 -13.17
N VAL A 76 -21.15 -37.35 -13.29
CA VAL A 76 -20.12 -37.86 -12.35
C VAL A 76 -18.87 -36.98 -12.39
N LEU A 77 -18.44 -36.54 -13.59
CA LEU A 77 -17.29 -35.66 -13.75
C LEU A 77 -17.55 -34.29 -13.10
N ILE A 78 -18.73 -33.69 -13.33
CA ILE A 78 -19.13 -32.43 -12.69
C ILE A 78 -19.19 -32.61 -11.16
N LEU A 79 -19.77 -33.70 -10.67
CA LEU A 79 -19.91 -33.96 -9.24
C LEU A 79 -18.55 -34.21 -8.57
N GLY A 80 -17.66 -34.95 -9.22
CA GLY A 80 -16.29 -35.18 -8.78
C GLY A 80 -15.47 -33.90 -8.73
N LEU A 81 -15.56 -33.06 -9.77
CA LEU A 81 -14.90 -31.75 -9.81
C LEU A 81 -15.43 -30.82 -8.72
N ALA A 82 -16.75 -30.81 -8.49
CA ALA A 82 -17.38 -30.02 -7.44
C ALA A 82 -16.97 -30.49 -6.03
N ARG A 83 -16.94 -31.80 -5.79
CA ARG A 83 -16.47 -32.41 -4.53
C ARG A 83 -15.00 -32.11 -4.27
N LEU A 84 -14.14 -32.30 -5.27
CA LEU A 84 -12.70 -32.05 -5.15
C LEU A 84 -12.41 -30.57 -4.86
N ASN A 85 -13.08 -29.65 -5.56
CA ASN A 85 -12.97 -28.22 -5.28
C ASN A 85 -13.44 -27.88 -3.86
N ARG A 86 -14.52 -28.51 -3.39
CA ARG A 86 -15.02 -28.29 -2.02
C ARG A 86 -14.08 -28.85 -0.96
N THR A 87 -13.52 -30.04 -1.16
CA THR A 87 -12.63 -30.70 -0.18
C THR A 87 -11.25 -30.05 -0.09
N LEU A 88 -10.71 -29.56 -1.21
CA LEU A 88 -9.41 -28.87 -1.20
C LEU A 88 -9.51 -27.44 -0.66
N LEU A 89 -10.64 -26.76 -0.88
CA LEU A 89 -10.84 -25.38 -0.41
C LEU A 89 -11.47 -25.30 0.99
N SER A 90 -12.16 -26.34 1.47
CA SER A 90 -12.82 -26.31 2.79
C SER A 90 -11.89 -26.04 3.99
N PRO A 91 -10.60 -26.44 4.00
CA PRO A 91 -9.71 -26.11 5.11
C PRO A 91 -9.28 -24.64 5.14
N PHE A 92 -9.39 -23.95 4.00
CA PHE A 92 -8.86 -22.59 3.81
C PHE A 92 -9.95 -21.53 3.67
N VAL A 93 -11.15 -21.90 3.16
CA VAL A 93 -12.24 -20.94 2.97
C VAL A 93 -13.60 -21.62 3.24
N PRO A 94 -14.34 -21.18 4.28
CA PRO A 94 -15.68 -21.71 4.59
C PRO A 94 -16.73 -21.43 3.50
N ASP A 95 -16.53 -20.36 2.70
CA ASP A 95 -17.40 -19.97 1.58
C ASP A 95 -16.64 -19.87 0.24
N THR A 96 -16.93 -20.79 -0.69
CA THR A 96 -16.41 -20.76 -2.07
C THR A 96 -16.66 -19.45 -2.82
N ARG A 97 -17.67 -18.64 -2.44
CA ARG A 97 -17.90 -17.30 -2.99
C ARG A 97 -16.86 -16.30 -2.51
N ALA A 98 -16.55 -16.32 -1.22
CA ALA A 98 -15.50 -15.50 -0.63
C ALA A 98 -14.13 -15.86 -1.23
N ALA A 99 -13.88 -17.14 -1.48
CA ALA A 99 -12.64 -17.61 -2.14
C ALA A 99 -12.48 -17.02 -3.54
N ALA A 100 -13.50 -17.16 -4.40
CA ALA A 100 -13.45 -16.66 -5.77
C ALA A 100 -13.34 -15.13 -5.84
N GLU A 101 -14.06 -14.43 -4.96
CA GLU A 101 -13.99 -12.97 -4.84
C GLU A 101 -12.62 -12.49 -4.32
N ALA A 102 -12.06 -13.17 -3.30
CA ALA A 102 -10.72 -12.89 -2.79
C ALA A 102 -9.66 -13.10 -3.88
N LEU A 103 -9.76 -14.18 -4.66
CA LEU A 103 -8.82 -14.50 -5.74
C LEU A 103 -8.93 -13.52 -6.92
N TYR A 104 -10.15 -13.11 -7.27
CA TYR A 104 -10.40 -12.07 -8.28
C TYR A 104 -9.85 -10.71 -7.83
N ARG A 105 -10.11 -10.30 -6.58
CA ARG A 105 -9.55 -9.07 -6.01
C ARG A 105 -8.03 -9.10 -5.96
N HIS A 106 -7.43 -10.22 -5.55
CA HIS A 106 -5.99 -10.39 -5.52
C HIS A 106 -5.37 -10.24 -6.92
N ARG A 107 -5.96 -10.86 -7.96
CA ARG A 107 -5.48 -10.70 -9.34
C ARG A 107 -5.75 -9.33 -9.95
N LYS A 108 -6.85 -8.66 -9.58
CA LYS A 108 -7.11 -7.29 -10.02
C LYS A 108 -6.08 -6.33 -9.41
N ARG A 109 -5.75 -6.51 -8.13
CA ARG A 109 -4.72 -5.73 -7.42
C ARG A 109 -3.32 -5.95 -7.97
N SER A 110 -2.97 -7.17 -8.37
CA SER A 110 -1.66 -7.46 -8.98
C SER A 110 -1.47 -6.84 -10.37
N ARG A 111 -2.56 -6.49 -11.05
CA ARG A 111 -2.56 -5.68 -12.28
C ARG A 111 -2.85 -4.19 -12.04
N GLY A 112 -2.89 -3.77 -10.78
CA GLY A 112 -3.10 -2.36 -10.41
C GLY A 112 -1.89 -1.49 -10.75
N PRO A 113 -2.05 -0.15 -10.71
CA PRO A 113 -0.96 0.78 -10.97
C PRO A 113 0.18 0.60 -9.97
N ARG A 114 1.41 0.87 -10.41
CA ARG A 114 2.62 0.93 -9.58
C ARG A 114 2.64 2.27 -8.85
N VAL A 115 2.44 2.23 -7.54
CA VAL A 115 2.36 3.43 -6.71
C VAL A 115 3.59 3.50 -5.81
N VAL A 116 4.33 4.59 -5.91
CA VAL A 116 5.41 4.93 -4.97
C VAL A 116 4.88 5.98 -4.01
N ALA A 117 4.97 5.73 -2.70
CA ALA A 117 4.62 6.69 -1.67
C ALA A 117 5.88 7.06 -0.87
N ILE A 118 6.22 8.35 -0.82
CA ILE A 118 7.43 8.89 -0.20
C ILE A 118 7.02 9.67 1.05
N GLY A 119 7.58 9.35 2.21
CA GLY A 119 7.30 10.09 3.44
C GLY A 119 7.74 9.36 4.71
N GLY A 120 6.96 9.52 5.78
CA GLY A 120 7.26 8.96 7.09
C GLY A 120 6.03 8.95 8.01
N GLY A 121 6.19 8.37 9.19
CA GLY A 121 5.22 8.43 10.28
C GLY A 121 3.84 7.85 10.00
N HIS A 122 2.85 8.40 10.71
CA HIS A 122 1.47 7.90 10.71
C HIS A 122 0.70 8.28 9.44
N GLY A 123 0.98 9.44 8.84
CA GLY A 123 0.32 9.89 7.60
C GLY A 123 0.54 8.92 6.45
N LEU A 124 1.81 8.55 6.22
CA LEU A 124 2.17 7.55 5.22
C LEU A 124 1.52 6.19 5.53
N SER A 125 1.53 5.77 6.79
CA SER A 125 0.88 4.51 7.21
C SER A 125 -0.61 4.47 6.87
N THR A 126 -1.34 5.59 7.07
CA THR A 126 -2.75 5.71 6.71
C THR A 126 -2.97 5.61 5.20
N LEU A 127 -2.12 6.26 4.40
CA LEU A 127 -2.15 6.14 2.94
C LEU A 127 -1.90 4.70 2.50
N LEU A 128 -0.88 4.04 3.03
CA LEU A 128 -0.52 2.66 2.69
C LEU A 128 -1.65 1.68 3.02
N ARG A 129 -2.28 1.80 4.19
CA ARG A 129 -3.46 0.99 4.57
C ARG A 129 -4.60 1.15 3.57
N GLY A 130 -4.85 2.37 3.11
CA GLY A 130 -5.82 2.64 2.05
C GLY A 130 -5.43 2.01 0.71
N LEU A 131 -4.15 2.15 0.30
CA LEU A 131 -3.64 1.71 -1.00
C LEU A 131 -3.71 0.19 -1.16
N LYS A 132 -3.49 -0.60 -0.09
CA LYS A 132 -3.65 -2.07 -0.08
C LYS A 132 -4.99 -2.51 -0.67
N THR A 133 -6.04 -1.69 -0.54
CA THR A 133 -7.37 -2.02 -1.04
C THR A 133 -7.48 -1.93 -2.56
N ARG A 134 -6.61 -1.16 -3.22
CA ARG A 134 -6.65 -0.81 -4.64
C ARG A 134 -5.59 -1.48 -5.50
N THR A 135 -4.35 -1.57 -5.01
CA THR A 135 -3.21 -2.16 -5.76
C THR A 135 -2.33 -2.96 -4.80
N SER A 136 -1.65 -3.98 -5.31
CA SER A 136 -0.58 -4.68 -4.57
C SER A 136 0.82 -4.20 -4.99
N ASN A 137 0.89 -3.31 -5.98
CA ASN A 137 2.15 -2.80 -6.53
C ASN A 137 2.53 -1.49 -5.81
N ILE A 138 2.68 -1.57 -4.49
CA ILE A 138 2.97 -0.42 -3.62
C ILE A 138 4.44 -0.47 -3.21
N THR A 139 5.14 0.67 -3.34
CA THR A 139 6.46 0.86 -2.75
C THR A 139 6.44 2.07 -1.83
N ALA A 140 6.71 1.87 -0.55
CA ALA A 140 6.91 2.94 0.41
C ALA A 140 8.39 3.27 0.50
N ILE A 141 8.76 4.55 0.34
CA ILE A 141 10.11 5.05 0.55
C ILE A 141 10.10 5.93 1.79
N VAL A 142 10.98 5.61 2.75
CA VAL A 142 11.02 6.27 4.05
C VAL A 142 12.38 6.80 4.42
N THR A 143 12.38 7.86 5.23
CA THR A 143 13.60 8.46 5.75
C THR A 143 14.22 7.57 6.83
N VAL A 144 15.54 7.62 6.93
CA VAL A 144 16.32 6.97 8.00
C VAL A 144 17.01 8.03 8.89
N ALA A 145 16.44 9.24 8.94
CA ALA A 145 16.94 10.35 9.74
C ALA A 145 16.38 10.39 11.18
N ASP A 146 15.38 9.54 11.50
CA ASP A 146 14.71 9.50 12.82
C ASP A 146 15.72 9.31 13.97
N ASP A 147 15.57 10.14 14.99
CA ASP A 147 16.41 10.15 16.20
C ASP A 147 15.58 10.14 17.50
N GLY A 148 14.26 9.97 17.38
CA GLY A 148 13.28 10.04 18.45
C GLY A 148 12.94 8.69 19.08
N GLY A 149 12.49 8.75 20.35
CA GLY A 149 11.87 7.64 21.07
C GLY A 149 12.68 6.33 21.04
N SER A 150 12.00 5.22 20.72
CA SER A 150 12.64 3.89 20.67
C SER A 150 13.64 3.75 19.52
N SER A 151 13.43 4.43 18.38
CA SER A 151 14.32 4.36 17.22
C SER A 151 15.65 5.03 17.53
N GLY A 152 15.59 6.26 18.04
CA GLY A 152 16.77 7.03 18.42
C GLY A 152 17.61 6.38 19.53
N ARG A 153 16.97 5.77 20.53
CA ARG A 153 17.71 5.01 21.56
C ARG A 153 18.49 3.83 20.97
N LEU A 154 17.87 3.06 20.07
CA LEU A 154 18.54 1.92 19.42
C LEU A 154 19.66 2.39 18.50
N ARG A 155 19.42 3.46 17.73
CA ARG A 155 20.43 4.10 16.89
C ARG A 155 21.66 4.52 17.69
N ARG A 156 21.47 5.21 18.82
CA ARG A 156 22.58 5.64 19.70
C ARG A 156 23.29 4.47 20.40
N ALA A 157 22.55 3.44 20.82
CA ALA A 157 23.12 2.33 21.57
C ALA A 157 23.85 1.30 20.68
N LEU A 158 23.37 1.06 19.46
CA LEU A 158 23.82 -0.04 18.60
C LEU A 158 24.38 0.43 17.24
N GLY A 159 24.33 1.73 16.93
CA GLY A 159 24.82 2.26 15.65
C GLY A 159 24.00 1.83 14.43
N VAL A 160 22.78 1.33 14.63
CA VAL A 160 21.89 0.87 13.56
C VAL A 160 21.07 2.00 12.97
N LEU A 161 20.62 1.85 11.71
CA LEU A 161 19.66 2.78 11.11
C LEU A 161 18.33 2.75 11.91
N PRO A 162 17.65 3.91 12.06
CA PRO A 162 16.44 3.99 12.86
C PRO A 162 15.31 3.20 12.20
N PRO A 163 14.73 2.19 12.90
CA PRO A 163 13.76 1.29 12.29
C PRO A 163 12.31 1.83 12.35
N GLY A 164 12.05 2.97 12.99
CA GLY A 164 10.69 3.41 13.37
C GLY A 164 9.72 3.58 12.20
N ASP A 165 10.09 4.38 11.21
CA ASP A 165 9.24 4.64 10.05
C ASP A 165 9.09 3.43 9.13
N ILE A 166 10.16 2.65 8.98
CA ILE A 166 10.10 1.35 8.30
C ILE A 166 9.12 0.43 9.01
N ARG A 167 9.21 0.33 10.35
CA ARG A 167 8.31 -0.50 11.17
C ARG A 167 6.85 -0.11 10.92
N ASN A 168 6.55 1.18 10.97
CA ASN A 168 5.20 1.69 10.73
C ASN A 168 4.68 1.30 9.33
N CYS A 169 5.51 1.43 8.30
CA CYS A 169 5.15 1.06 6.93
C CYS A 169 4.97 -0.45 6.76
N LEU A 170 5.83 -1.27 7.38
CA LEU A 170 5.69 -2.73 7.38
C LEU A 170 4.38 -3.15 8.03
N ALA A 171 4.05 -2.59 9.21
CA ALA A 171 2.79 -2.85 9.88
C ALA A 171 1.57 -2.35 9.09
N ALA A 172 1.70 -1.23 8.37
CA ALA A 172 0.65 -0.69 7.52
C ALA A 172 0.40 -1.55 6.27
N LEU A 173 1.43 -2.22 5.76
CA LEU A 173 1.34 -3.10 4.59
C LEU A 173 1.06 -4.59 4.94
N ALA A 174 1.22 -4.98 6.20
CA ALA A 174 0.85 -6.31 6.71
C ALA A 174 -0.67 -6.50 6.80
N ASP A 175 -1.14 -7.72 7.07
CA ASP A 175 -2.56 -7.96 7.35
C ASP A 175 -2.90 -7.51 8.78
N ASP A 176 -3.89 -6.62 8.93
CA ASP A 176 -4.20 -5.95 10.20
C ASP A 176 -4.79 -6.93 11.23
N GLU A 177 -5.42 -8.01 10.77
CA GLU A 177 -5.99 -9.07 11.61
C GLU A 177 -4.94 -10.07 12.10
N ALA A 178 -3.75 -10.09 11.51
CA ALA A 178 -2.69 -11.01 11.90
C ALA A 178 -2.11 -10.62 13.27
N LEU A 179 -2.09 -11.57 14.22
CA LEU A 179 -1.51 -11.41 15.55
C LEU A 179 -0.09 -10.82 15.48
N LEU A 180 0.70 -11.23 14.49
CA LEU A 180 2.06 -10.74 14.30
C LEU A 180 2.12 -9.24 13.98
N ALA A 181 1.18 -8.71 13.20
CA ALA A 181 1.11 -7.27 12.90
C ALA A 181 0.73 -6.44 14.14
N GLN A 182 -0.07 -7.01 15.05
CA GLN A 182 -0.39 -6.39 16.34
C GLN A 182 0.81 -6.42 17.28
N LEU A 183 1.50 -7.55 17.37
CA LEU A 183 2.74 -7.68 18.14
C LEU A 183 3.83 -6.74 17.64
N PHE A 184 3.92 -6.54 16.32
CA PHE A 184 4.89 -5.62 15.72
C PHE A 184 4.69 -4.16 16.17
N GLN A 185 3.45 -3.76 16.44
CA GLN A 185 3.09 -2.44 16.95
C GLN A 185 3.14 -2.35 18.48
N TYR A 186 3.35 -3.47 19.17
CA TYR A 186 3.44 -3.48 20.63
C TYR A 186 4.59 -2.60 21.13
N ARG A 187 4.27 -1.82 22.16
CA ARG A 187 5.22 -0.99 22.89
C ARG A 187 5.25 -1.45 24.34
N PHE A 188 6.44 -1.76 24.83
CA PHE A 188 6.63 -2.13 26.22
C PHE A 188 6.26 -0.94 27.12
N PRO A 189 5.41 -1.14 28.15
CA PRO A 189 5.07 -0.11 29.11
C PRO A 189 6.34 0.45 29.76
N ALA A 190 6.42 1.76 29.92
CA ALA A 190 7.46 2.36 30.75
C ALA A 190 7.07 2.17 32.21
N THR A 191 7.72 1.24 32.91
CA THR A 191 7.54 1.07 34.36
C THR A 191 8.66 1.78 35.12
N SER A 192 8.42 2.11 36.40
CA SER A 192 9.37 2.81 37.28
C SER A 192 10.57 1.95 37.73
N VAL A 193 10.65 0.70 37.30
CA VAL A 193 11.80 -0.19 37.52
C VAL A 193 12.68 -0.10 36.27
N GLU A 194 13.99 0.06 36.42
CA GLU A 194 14.99 0.11 35.34
C GLU A 194 15.05 -1.21 34.54
N ALA A 195 14.01 -1.53 33.79
CA ALA A 195 14.04 -2.61 32.81
C ALA A 195 14.51 -2.05 31.47
N GLY A 196 15.57 -2.64 30.91
CA GLY A 196 16.18 -2.19 29.65
C GLY A 196 15.24 -2.16 28.43
N LEU A 197 14.03 -2.72 28.54
CA LEU A 197 13.00 -2.74 27.49
C LEU A 197 11.98 -1.60 27.61
N ASN A 198 12.02 -0.78 28.66
CA ASN A 198 11.00 0.23 28.93
C ASN A 198 10.83 1.22 27.77
N GLY A 199 9.59 1.34 27.29
CA GLY A 199 9.22 2.22 26.19
C GLY A 199 9.76 1.82 24.81
N HIS A 200 10.47 0.69 24.67
CA HIS A 200 10.87 0.16 23.37
C HIS A 200 9.66 -0.38 22.61
N SER A 201 9.73 -0.35 21.29
CA SER A 201 8.77 -1.06 20.44
C SER A 201 9.31 -2.43 20.08
N PHE A 202 8.49 -3.47 20.21
CA PHE A 202 8.86 -4.82 19.79
C PHE A 202 9.28 -4.86 18.33
N GLY A 203 8.53 -4.22 17.41
CA GLY A 203 8.89 -4.18 16.00
C GLY A 203 10.23 -3.48 15.73
N ASN A 204 10.58 -2.45 16.51
CA ASN A 204 11.91 -1.82 16.39
C ASN A 204 13.01 -2.80 16.81
N LEU A 205 12.84 -3.47 17.95
CA LEU A 205 13.79 -4.49 18.43
C LEU A 205 13.92 -5.65 17.45
N PHE A 206 12.80 -6.09 16.85
CA PHE A 206 12.78 -7.13 15.85
C PHE A 206 13.59 -6.75 14.61
N ILE A 207 13.36 -5.56 14.03
CA ILE A 207 14.11 -5.11 12.85
C ILE A 207 15.59 -4.96 13.18
N THR A 208 15.93 -4.42 14.34
CA THR A 208 17.32 -4.30 14.81
C THR A 208 17.99 -5.67 14.96
N ALA A 209 17.35 -6.63 15.62
CA ALA A 209 17.86 -7.99 15.75
C ALA A 209 18.00 -8.68 14.38
N MET A 210 17.04 -8.48 13.47
CA MET A 210 17.13 -8.98 12.10
C MET A 210 18.31 -8.38 11.34
N ALA A 211 18.63 -7.10 11.56
CA ALA A 211 19.80 -6.45 10.96
C ALA A 211 21.11 -7.04 11.48
N GLU A 212 21.22 -7.32 12.78
CA GLU A 212 22.38 -8.00 13.35
C GLU A 212 22.53 -9.43 12.81
N VAL A 213 21.44 -10.20 12.77
CA VAL A 213 21.46 -11.60 12.28
C VAL A 213 21.79 -11.68 10.80
N THR A 214 21.26 -10.78 9.98
CA THR A 214 21.49 -10.78 8.53
C THR A 214 22.77 -10.06 8.10
N GLY A 215 23.38 -9.30 9.01
CA GLY A 215 24.54 -8.44 8.74
C GLY A 215 24.25 -7.27 7.79
N SER A 216 22.98 -7.00 7.48
CA SER A 216 22.58 -5.95 6.54
C SER A 216 21.19 -5.44 6.85
N PHE A 217 21.06 -4.13 7.03
CA PHE A 217 19.76 -3.48 7.25
C PHE A 217 18.80 -3.72 6.09
N GLU A 218 19.31 -3.70 4.85
CA GLU A 218 18.52 -4.00 3.66
C GLU A 218 17.88 -5.39 3.75
N ARG A 219 18.69 -6.42 4.04
CA ARG A 219 18.21 -7.79 4.20
C ARG A 219 17.24 -7.91 5.36
N ALA A 220 17.49 -7.21 6.47
CA ALA A 220 16.58 -7.18 7.61
C ALA A 220 15.17 -6.70 7.22
N VAL A 221 15.07 -5.63 6.43
CA VAL A 221 13.78 -5.10 5.97
C VAL A 221 13.10 -6.07 5.00
N LEU A 222 13.87 -6.69 4.09
CA LEU A 222 13.35 -7.69 3.15
C LEU A 222 12.82 -8.94 3.86
N GLU A 223 13.57 -9.50 4.80
CA GLU A 223 13.12 -10.68 5.55
C GLU A 223 11.97 -10.33 6.51
N SER A 224 11.99 -9.15 7.13
CA SER A 224 10.87 -8.66 7.94
C SER A 224 9.58 -8.53 7.10
N SER A 225 9.70 -8.06 5.86
CA SER A 225 8.59 -7.98 4.90
C SER A 225 7.98 -9.35 4.60
N ARG A 226 8.82 -10.39 4.47
CA ARG A 226 8.36 -11.77 4.23
C ARG A 226 7.69 -12.37 5.45
N VAL A 227 8.28 -12.19 6.63
CA VAL A 227 7.73 -12.66 7.92
C VAL A 227 6.35 -12.07 8.18
N LEU A 228 6.16 -10.79 7.86
CA LEU A 228 4.87 -10.09 7.99
C LEU A 228 3.92 -10.29 6.80
N ALA A 229 4.35 -11.00 5.76
CA ALA A 229 3.59 -11.25 4.53
C ALA A 229 2.95 -9.97 3.94
N ILE A 230 3.72 -8.87 3.86
CA ILE A 230 3.21 -7.56 3.47
C ILE A 230 2.75 -7.51 2.00
N GLN A 231 1.80 -6.62 1.70
CA GLN A 231 1.35 -6.31 0.33
C GLN A 231 2.07 -5.09 -0.24
N GLY A 232 3.32 -5.27 -0.68
CA GLY A 232 4.12 -4.21 -1.30
C GLY A 232 5.59 -4.32 -0.90
N ARG A 233 6.31 -3.21 -0.99
CA ARG A 233 7.72 -3.08 -0.57
C ARG A 233 7.87 -1.86 0.32
N VAL A 234 8.77 -1.96 1.31
CA VAL A 234 9.23 -0.82 2.11
C VAL A 234 10.72 -0.70 1.88
N LEU A 235 11.16 0.47 1.45
CA LEU A 235 12.54 0.76 1.09
C LEU A 235 13.01 2.01 1.87
N PRO A 236 14.21 2.02 2.43
CA PRO A 236 14.79 3.25 2.93
C PRO A 236 15.18 4.16 1.76
N SER A 237 15.17 5.48 1.98
CA SER A 237 15.68 6.47 1.02
C SER A 237 17.18 6.35 0.78
N THR A 238 17.94 6.00 1.83
CA THR A 238 19.37 5.70 1.77
C THR A 238 19.71 4.58 2.77
N LEU A 239 20.81 3.86 2.52
CA LEU A 239 21.38 2.90 3.48
C LEU A 239 22.46 3.53 4.37
N HIS A 240 22.69 4.84 4.25
CA HIS A 240 23.63 5.59 5.07
C HIS A 240 22.95 6.20 6.30
N SER A 241 23.69 6.26 7.41
CA SER A 241 23.22 6.98 8.60
C SER A 241 23.29 8.47 8.33
N VAL A 242 22.15 9.16 8.43
CA VAL A 242 22.03 10.61 8.23
C VAL A 242 21.34 11.26 9.42
N THR A 243 21.77 12.46 9.76
CA THR A 243 21.13 13.28 10.79
C THR A 243 20.42 14.44 10.12
N LEU A 244 19.18 14.69 10.53
CA LEU A 244 18.44 15.86 10.06
C LEU A 244 18.90 17.10 10.83
N MET A 245 19.28 18.13 10.09
CA MET A 245 19.70 19.43 10.61
C MET A 245 18.66 20.48 10.24
N GLY A 246 18.36 21.39 11.16
CA GLY A 246 17.44 22.50 10.94
C GLY A 246 18.07 23.84 11.32
N ASP A 247 17.93 24.84 10.47
CA ASP A 247 18.22 26.23 10.81
C ASP A 247 16.89 26.92 11.18
N LEU A 248 16.73 27.31 12.45
CA LEU A 248 15.50 27.90 13.00
C LEU A 248 15.73 29.37 13.34
N ARG A 249 14.82 30.23 12.92
CA ARG A 249 14.81 31.66 13.28
C ARG A 249 14.01 31.88 14.56
N ASN A 250 14.68 32.46 15.54
CA ASN A 250 14.12 32.86 16.83
C ASN A 250 14.42 34.34 17.07
N GLU A 251 13.39 35.19 17.16
CA GLU A 251 13.58 36.59 17.57
C GLU A 251 13.69 36.68 19.10
N PRO A 252 14.67 37.41 19.68
CA PRO A 252 15.68 38.28 19.05
C PRO A 252 17.05 37.61 18.77
N VAL A 253 17.17 36.29 18.97
CA VAL A 253 18.44 35.53 18.97
C VAL A 253 19.02 35.33 17.56
N GLY A 254 18.21 35.46 16.51
CA GLY A 254 18.62 35.25 15.12
C GLY A 254 18.41 33.79 14.67
N VAL A 255 19.32 33.25 13.88
CA VAL A 255 19.22 31.87 13.35
C VAL A 255 20.05 30.91 14.21
N SER A 256 19.39 29.89 14.77
CA SER A 256 20.00 28.82 15.56
C SER A 256 19.98 27.51 14.79
N ARG A 257 21.10 26.77 14.84
CA ARG A 257 21.19 25.42 14.26
C ARG A 257 20.77 24.37 15.28
N VAL A 258 19.87 23.48 14.88
CA VAL A 258 19.36 22.38 15.69
C VAL A 258 19.65 21.06 14.98
N GLU A 259 20.21 20.11 15.73
CA GLU A 259 20.51 18.75 15.27
C GLU A 259 19.44 17.79 15.77
N GLY A 260 18.91 16.95 14.88
CA GLY A 260 17.99 15.87 15.20
C GLY A 260 16.52 16.20 14.97
N GLU A 261 15.80 15.27 14.35
CA GLU A 261 14.37 15.39 14.02
C GLU A 261 13.51 15.78 15.24
N SER A 262 13.68 15.03 16.33
CA SER A 262 12.91 15.22 17.56
C SER A 262 13.18 16.57 18.23
N ARG A 263 14.39 17.11 18.07
CA ARG A 263 14.76 18.42 18.64
C ARG A 263 14.23 19.56 17.78
N ILE A 264 14.28 19.45 16.45
CA ILE A 264 13.78 20.48 15.53
C ILE A 264 12.31 20.81 15.84
N ALA A 265 11.46 19.79 15.99
CA ALA A 265 10.05 19.98 16.31
C ALA A 265 9.80 20.63 17.69
N SER A 266 10.71 20.45 18.65
CA SER A 266 10.57 20.97 20.02
C SER A 266 11.33 22.28 20.30
N ALA A 267 12.22 22.70 19.40
CA ALA A 267 13.16 23.79 19.65
C ALA A 267 12.47 25.17 19.66
N GLY A 268 11.30 25.28 19.03
CA GLY A 268 10.60 26.54 18.85
C GLY A 268 11.28 27.46 17.82
N GLY A 269 10.50 28.37 17.25
CA GLY A 269 10.94 29.25 16.18
C GLY A 269 10.46 28.81 14.81
N VAL A 270 10.71 29.65 13.80
CA VAL A 270 10.31 29.38 12.41
C VAL A 270 11.44 28.61 11.73
N ILE A 271 11.13 27.42 11.20
CA ILE A 271 12.10 26.63 10.42
C ILE A 271 12.37 27.36 9.10
N GLU A 272 13.61 27.82 8.92
CA GLU A 272 14.03 28.44 7.66
C GLU A 272 14.35 27.40 6.61
N ARG A 273 15.13 26.38 7.00
CA ARG A 273 15.49 25.26 6.13
C ARG A 273 15.91 24.03 6.93
N VAL A 274 15.82 22.88 6.29
CA VAL A 274 16.38 21.60 6.75
C VAL A 274 17.34 21.01 5.73
N TYR A 275 18.33 20.26 6.20
CA TYR A 275 19.30 19.54 5.37
C TYR A 275 19.79 18.28 6.08
N LEU A 276 20.44 17.38 5.34
CA LEU A 276 21.01 16.15 5.90
C LEU A 276 22.49 16.36 6.21
N GLU A 277 22.98 15.71 7.25
CA GLU A 277 24.41 15.57 7.54
C GLU A 277 24.75 14.07 7.70
N PRO A 278 25.63 13.51 6.85
CA PRO A 278 26.25 14.11 5.65
C PRO A 278 25.22 14.42 4.53
N ASP A 279 25.53 15.43 3.70
CA ASP A 279 24.60 15.98 2.69
C ASP A 279 24.73 15.35 1.29
N ASP A 280 25.69 14.45 1.10
CA ASP A 280 26.07 13.83 -0.18
C ASP A 280 25.84 12.30 -0.19
N VAL A 281 24.90 11.81 0.61
CA VAL A 281 24.58 10.39 0.65
C VAL A 281 23.92 9.89 -0.64
N PRO A 282 24.32 8.70 -1.14
CA PRO A 282 23.64 8.08 -2.28
C PRO A 282 22.25 7.59 -1.87
N ALA A 283 21.33 7.56 -2.84
CA ALA A 283 20.04 6.91 -2.64
C ALA A 283 20.20 5.39 -2.66
N TYR A 284 19.24 4.70 -2.04
CA TYR A 284 19.14 3.26 -2.20
C TYR A 284 18.72 2.93 -3.64
N PRO A 285 19.49 2.15 -4.43
CA PRO A 285 19.23 1.96 -5.87
C PRO A 285 17.84 1.40 -6.19
N GLU A 286 17.31 0.53 -5.34
CA GLU A 286 15.99 -0.07 -5.47
C GLU A 286 14.87 0.98 -5.29
N ALA A 287 15.11 2.01 -4.47
CA ALA A 287 14.19 3.13 -4.30
C ALA A 287 14.15 3.98 -5.58
N VAL A 288 15.32 4.30 -6.15
CA VAL A 288 15.44 4.99 -7.44
C VAL A 288 14.74 4.22 -8.55
N ARG A 289 15.00 2.90 -8.65
CA ARG A 289 14.35 2.03 -9.63
C ARG A 289 12.83 2.03 -9.49
N ALA A 290 12.32 1.93 -8.26
CA ALA A 290 10.88 1.95 -8.01
C ALA A 290 10.24 3.27 -8.45
N ILE A 291 10.91 4.40 -8.22
CA ILE A 291 10.44 5.74 -8.65
C ILE A 291 10.37 5.84 -10.17
N LEU A 292 11.39 5.36 -10.88
CA LEU A 292 11.44 5.42 -12.35
C LEU A 292 10.43 4.48 -13.02
N GLU A 293 10.08 3.37 -12.35
CA GLU A 293 9.11 2.39 -12.81
C GLU A 293 7.66 2.70 -12.39
N ALA A 294 7.42 3.79 -11.65
CA ALA A 294 6.12 4.14 -11.09
C ALA A 294 5.13 4.66 -12.14
N ASP A 295 3.85 4.41 -11.88
CA ASP A 295 2.73 5.07 -12.58
C ASP A 295 2.28 6.33 -11.84
N LEU A 296 2.40 6.31 -10.50
CA LEU A 296 2.02 7.37 -9.58
C LEU A 296 3.07 7.49 -8.48
N ILE A 297 3.58 8.69 -8.26
CA ILE A 297 4.45 9.04 -7.13
C ILE A 297 3.67 10.00 -6.24
N VAL A 298 3.52 9.63 -4.97
CA VAL A 298 2.82 10.40 -3.94
C VAL A 298 3.82 10.85 -2.89
N LEU A 299 3.96 12.15 -2.69
CA LEU A 299 4.69 12.72 -1.56
C LEU A 299 3.70 12.95 -0.41
N GLY A 300 3.94 12.30 0.72
CA GLY A 300 3.12 12.40 1.92
C GLY A 300 1.81 11.59 1.87
N PRO A 301 0.89 11.84 2.82
CA PRO A 301 0.95 12.91 3.82
C PRO A 301 1.95 12.63 4.94
N GLY A 302 2.45 13.67 5.60
CA GLY A 302 3.42 13.58 6.69
C GLY A 302 4.01 14.93 7.06
N SER A 303 4.73 14.99 8.17
CA SER A 303 5.40 16.20 8.65
C SER A 303 6.35 16.74 7.58
N LEU A 304 6.19 18.02 7.22
CA LEU A 304 6.84 18.58 6.03
C LEU A 304 8.36 18.53 6.15
N TYR A 305 8.90 19.04 7.25
CA TYR A 305 10.33 19.20 7.46
C TYR A 305 11.00 17.92 7.97
N THR A 306 10.28 17.10 8.72
CA THR A 306 10.83 15.93 9.42
C THR A 306 10.51 14.58 8.77
N SER A 307 9.49 14.49 7.91
CA SER A 307 9.12 13.25 7.22
C SER A 307 9.21 13.33 5.69
N LEU A 308 8.80 14.46 5.08
CA LEU A 308 8.74 14.57 3.62
C LEU A 308 10.07 15.04 3.02
N LEU A 309 10.53 16.22 3.43
CA LEU A 309 11.77 16.81 2.94
C LEU A 309 13.01 15.92 3.13
N PRO A 310 13.20 15.20 4.26
CA PRO A 310 14.40 14.37 4.44
C PRO A 310 14.55 13.28 3.39
N ASN A 311 13.44 12.75 2.85
CA ASN A 311 13.50 11.79 1.75
C ASN A 311 13.98 12.45 0.44
N LEU A 312 13.56 13.69 0.17
CA LEU A 312 13.89 14.41 -1.06
C LEU A 312 15.26 15.10 -1.01
N LEU A 313 15.78 15.36 0.19
CA LEU A 313 17.13 15.87 0.40
C LEU A 313 18.21 14.85 0.01
N VAL A 314 17.87 13.56 -0.08
CA VAL A 314 18.68 12.57 -0.80
C VAL A 314 18.58 12.89 -2.31
N ARG A 315 19.58 13.60 -2.83
CA ARG A 315 19.53 14.24 -4.18
C ARG A 315 19.13 13.28 -5.30
N GLU A 316 19.56 12.03 -5.24
CA GLU A 316 19.22 11.00 -6.23
C GLU A 316 17.74 10.61 -6.21
N ILE A 317 17.06 10.67 -5.05
CA ILE A 317 15.60 10.48 -4.95
C ILE A 317 14.89 11.61 -5.68
N ALA A 318 15.23 12.88 -5.39
CA ALA A 318 14.63 14.02 -6.08
C ALA A 318 14.87 13.98 -7.60
N ARG A 319 16.09 13.66 -8.04
CA ARG A 319 16.42 13.48 -9.46
C ARG A 319 15.60 12.35 -10.11
N ALA A 320 15.42 11.23 -9.42
CA ALA A 320 14.60 10.13 -9.93
C ALA A 320 13.13 10.54 -10.09
N VAL A 321 12.59 11.31 -9.13
CA VAL A 321 11.21 11.86 -9.22
C VAL A 321 11.10 12.84 -10.40
N ALA A 322 12.09 13.70 -10.60
CA ALA A 322 12.12 14.64 -11.71
C ALA A 322 12.17 13.93 -13.08
N ALA A 323 12.97 12.85 -13.18
CA ALA A 323 13.13 12.08 -14.42
C ALA A 323 11.98 11.09 -14.70
N SER A 324 11.12 10.82 -13.72
CA SER A 324 10.02 9.87 -13.85
C SER A 324 8.89 10.42 -14.73
N ARG A 325 8.26 9.53 -15.50
CA ARG A 325 7.04 9.83 -16.29
C ARG A 325 5.75 9.62 -15.50
N ALA A 326 5.86 9.23 -14.24
CA ALA A 326 4.72 9.02 -13.37
C ALA A 326 3.93 10.31 -13.14
N VAL A 327 2.65 10.17 -12.82
CA VAL A 327 1.89 11.26 -12.23
C VAL A 327 2.49 11.57 -10.85
N ARG A 328 2.84 12.82 -10.57
CA ARG A 328 3.54 13.25 -9.35
C ARG A 328 2.62 14.15 -8.53
N VAL A 329 2.23 13.67 -7.35
CA VAL A 329 1.25 14.34 -6.47
C VAL A 329 1.85 14.60 -5.11
N TYR A 330 1.79 15.84 -4.65
CA TYR A 330 2.00 16.20 -3.25
C TYR A 330 0.67 16.18 -2.50
N VAL A 331 0.59 15.41 -1.42
CA VAL A 331 -0.58 15.41 -0.51
C VAL A 331 -0.28 16.37 0.64
N CYS A 332 -0.94 17.52 0.62
CA CYS A 332 -0.79 18.54 1.65
C CYS A 332 -1.40 18.06 2.97
N ASN A 333 -0.81 18.48 4.08
CA ASN A 333 -1.34 18.17 5.41
C ASN A 333 -2.73 18.83 5.58
N VAL A 334 -3.62 18.16 6.31
CA VAL A 334 -4.97 18.71 6.61
C VAL A 334 -4.95 19.70 7.77
N ALA A 335 -3.93 19.60 8.62
CA ALA A 335 -3.75 20.43 9.80
C ALA A 335 -2.28 20.82 9.95
N THR A 336 -2.03 22.00 10.52
CA THR A 336 -0.70 22.48 10.85
C THR A 336 -0.09 21.60 11.93
N GLN A 337 1.24 21.60 12.00
CA GLN A 337 1.96 20.87 13.01
C GLN A 337 2.69 21.85 13.94
N PRO A 338 2.40 21.82 15.26
CA PRO A 338 3.06 22.67 16.23
C PRO A 338 4.58 22.56 16.15
N GLY A 339 5.26 23.70 16.04
CA GLY A 339 6.73 23.78 15.96
C GLY A 339 7.31 23.49 14.57
N GLU A 340 6.50 23.12 13.58
CA GLU A 340 6.97 22.89 12.21
C GLU A 340 6.27 23.80 11.18
N THR A 341 4.94 23.82 11.16
CA THR A 341 4.15 24.49 10.11
C THR A 341 3.05 25.37 10.68
N ASP A 342 3.32 26.01 11.82
CA ASP A 342 2.40 26.95 12.47
C ASP A 342 1.95 28.06 11.51
N GLY A 343 0.65 28.23 11.36
CA GLY A 343 0.04 29.23 10.47
C GLY A 343 0.18 28.95 8.97
N TYR A 344 0.74 27.80 8.55
CA TYR A 344 0.94 27.52 7.12
C TYR A 344 -0.37 27.27 6.38
N THR A 345 -0.51 27.92 5.23
CA THR A 345 -1.48 27.58 4.18
C THR A 345 -0.94 26.49 3.25
N VAL A 346 -1.75 26.04 2.29
CA VAL A 346 -1.28 25.16 1.21
C VAL A 346 -0.16 25.82 0.40
N GLU A 347 -0.26 27.13 0.13
CA GLU A 347 0.76 27.90 -0.60
C GLU A 347 2.09 27.90 0.17
N ASP A 348 2.05 28.07 1.50
CA ASP A 348 3.26 28.05 2.34
C ASP A 348 3.93 26.68 2.35
N HIS A 349 3.15 25.59 2.36
CA HIS A 349 3.70 24.24 2.24
C HIS A 349 4.40 24.01 0.90
N VAL A 350 3.80 24.48 -0.20
CA VAL A 350 4.39 24.39 -1.54
C VAL A 350 5.66 25.24 -1.63
N ALA A 351 5.62 26.48 -1.13
CA ALA A 351 6.77 27.39 -1.12
C ALA A 351 7.92 26.82 -0.27
N ALA A 352 7.60 26.20 0.88
CA ALA A 352 8.59 25.50 1.69
C ALA A 352 9.20 24.30 0.95
N LEU A 353 8.41 23.53 0.19
CA LEU A 353 8.93 22.46 -0.67
C LEU A 353 9.88 23.02 -1.74
N GLU A 354 9.49 24.06 -2.47
CA GLU A 354 10.29 24.72 -3.51
C GLU A 354 11.61 25.31 -3.01
N ARG A 355 11.66 25.74 -1.74
CA ARG A 355 12.92 26.22 -1.14
C ARG A 355 13.97 25.12 -0.98
N HIS A 356 13.56 23.85 -0.98
CA HIS A 356 14.43 22.70 -0.71
C HIS A 356 14.66 21.81 -1.93
N VAL A 357 13.73 21.77 -2.87
CA VAL A 357 13.80 20.93 -4.08
C VAL A 357 13.43 21.74 -5.32
N GLU A 358 13.71 21.20 -6.50
CA GLU A 358 13.39 21.88 -7.77
C GLU A 358 11.90 22.26 -7.87
N PRO A 359 11.58 23.49 -8.31
CA PRO A 359 10.21 23.92 -8.56
C PRO A 359 9.49 22.97 -9.52
N GLY A 360 8.23 22.65 -9.21
CA GLY A 360 7.42 21.76 -10.03
C GLY A 360 7.78 20.26 -9.93
N LEU A 361 8.61 19.84 -8.97
CA LEU A 361 8.90 18.41 -8.74
C LEU A 361 7.61 17.60 -8.50
N PHE A 362 6.64 18.20 -7.81
CA PHE A 362 5.29 17.68 -7.60
C PHE A 362 4.26 18.72 -8.08
N PRO A 363 3.96 18.77 -9.39
CA PRO A 363 3.13 19.82 -9.98
C PRO A 363 1.66 19.71 -9.58
N LEU A 364 1.20 18.54 -9.12
CA LEU A 364 -0.17 18.33 -8.67
C LEU A 364 -0.19 18.33 -7.14
N VAL A 365 -1.01 19.20 -6.56
CA VAL A 365 -1.18 19.32 -5.10
C VAL A 365 -2.58 18.86 -4.73
N LEU A 366 -2.69 17.88 -3.84
CA LEU A 366 -3.96 17.40 -3.31
C LEU A 366 -4.14 17.96 -1.89
N ALA A 367 -5.19 18.75 -1.67
CA ALA A 367 -5.46 19.38 -0.39
C ALA A 367 -6.91 19.16 0.08
N ASN A 368 -7.11 19.27 1.39
CA ASN A 368 -8.42 19.14 1.98
C ASN A 368 -9.26 20.40 1.77
N ALA A 369 -10.54 20.18 1.44
CA ALA A 369 -11.52 21.24 1.23
C ALA A 369 -12.68 21.17 2.24
N ASN A 370 -12.68 20.19 3.15
CA ASN A 370 -13.73 19.99 4.13
C ASN A 370 -13.29 20.48 5.52
N PHE A 371 -13.86 21.60 5.96
CA PHE A 371 -13.57 22.23 7.25
C PHE A 371 -14.70 22.06 8.27
N ALA A 372 -15.68 21.19 8.02
CA ALA A 372 -16.85 21.01 8.88
C ALA A 372 -16.52 20.58 10.32
N HIS A 373 -15.32 20.06 10.55
CA HIS A 373 -14.85 19.60 11.86
C HIS A 373 -13.64 20.39 12.38
N ALA A 374 -13.42 21.60 11.87
CA ALA A 374 -12.29 22.45 12.30
C ALA A 374 -12.33 22.77 13.81
N ASP A 375 -13.50 22.87 14.41
CA ASP A 375 -13.64 23.19 15.84
C ASP A 375 -13.24 22.02 16.77
N ALA A 376 -13.05 20.82 16.23
CA ALA A 376 -12.67 19.62 16.99
C ALA A 376 -11.16 19.32 16.91
N LEU A 377 -10.34 20.30 16.52
CA LEU A 377 -8.88 20.17 16.47
C LEU A 377 -8.26 20.30 17.87
N PRO A 378 -7.14 19.60 18.16
CA PRO A 378 -6.39 19.79 19.40
C PRO A 378 -5.84 21.21 19.56
N GLU A 379 -5.52 21.60 20.79
CA GLU A 379 -4.90 22.90 21.08
C GLU A 379 -3.58 23.09 20.32
N GLY A 380 -3.38 24.26 19.72
CA GLY A 380 -2.21 24.59 18.89
C GLY A 380 -2.23 24.00 17.47
N VAL A 381 -3.28 23.26 17.10
CA VAL A 381 -3.42 22.67 15.76
C VAL A 381 -4.50 23.41 14.99
N GLU A 382 -4.15 23.95 13.82
CA GLU A 382 -5.06 24.69 12.96
C GLU A 382 -5.33 23.91 11.67
N PRO A 383 -6.49 24.07 11.02
CA PRO A 383 -6.71 23.47 9.72
C PRO A 383 -5.84 24.18 8.67
N VAL A 384 -5.15 23.41 7.82
CA VAL A 384 -4.38 24.00 6.71
C VAL A 384 -5.38 24.59 5.71
N ARG A 385 -5.39 25.91 5.62
CA ARG A 385 -6.28 26.63 4.72
C ARG A 385 -5.75 26.58 3.29
N LEU A 386 -6.68 26.63 2.33
CA LEU A 386 -6.34 26.70 0.91
C LEU A 386 -5.70 28.03 0.49
N GLY A 387 -5.44 28.96 1.42
CA GLY A 387 -4.89 30.29 1.12
C GLY A 387 -5.97 31.30 0.73
N THR A 388 -5.69 32.11 -0.30
CA THR A 388 -6.65 33.11 -0.84
C THR A 388 -7.77 32.49 -1.69
N LEU A 389 -7.79 31.16 -1.80
CA LEU A 389 -8.73 30.44 -2.63
C LEU A 389 -10.11 30.33 -1.95
N PRO A 390 -11.21 30.60 -2.68
CA PRO A 390 -12.55 30.54 -2.10
C PRO A 390 -12.87 29.11 -1.63
N PRO A 391 -13.50 28.94 -0.46
CA PRO A 391 -13.94 27.62 0.00
C PRO A 391 -14.97 27.04 -0.98
N PRO A 392 -14.98 25.72 -1.20
CA PRO A 392 -16.07 25.11 -1.97
C PRO A 392 -17.42 25.33 -1.30
N GLY A 393 -18.43 25.63 -2.11
CA GLY A 393 -19.80 25.79 -1.65
C GLY A 393 -20.36 24.53 -0.98
N PRO A 394 -21.38 24.67 -0.12
CA PRO A 394 -21.92 23.60 0.73
C PRO A 394 -22.66 22.48 -0.02
N GLU A 395 -22.86 22.59 -1.33
CA GLU A 395 -23.62 21.62 -2.13
C GLU A 395 -22.76 21.00 -3.24
N GLY A 396 -22.03 19.91 -2.93
CA GLY A 396 -21.32 19.17 -3.96
C GLY A 396 -20.45 18.04 -3.46
N GLY A 397 -21.03 16.85 -3.24
CA GLY A 397 -20.32 15.59 -3.00
C GLY A 397 -19.58 15.03 -4.23
N GLY A 398 -18.93 15.89 -5.02
CA GLY A 398 -18.11 15.55 -6.19
C GLY A 398 -16.73 16.23 -6.11
N PRO A 399 -15.74 15.83 -6.94
CA PRO A 399 -14.38 16.38 -6.88
C PRO A 399 -14.42 17.90 -7.11
N VAL A 400 -13.98 18.64 -6.10
CA VAL A 400 -13.98 20.10 -6.06
C VAL A 400 -12.83 20.62 -6.92
N GLY A 401 -13.15 21.58 -7.80
CA GLY A 401 -12.32 22.46 -8.62
C GLY A 401 -10.81 22.17 -8.80
N THR A 402 -10.37 22.11 -10.05
CA THR A 402 -8.96 22.33 -10.41
C THR A 402 -8.65 23.82 -10.32
N LEU A 403 -7.69 24.21 -9.48
CA LEU A 403 -7.25 25.59 -9.29
C LEU A 403 -5.76 25.68 -9.59
N HIS A 404 -5.31 26.71 -10.30
CA HIS A 404 -3.87 26.94 -10.49
C HIS A 404 -3.34 27.79 -9.34
N LEU A 405 -2.42 27.25 -8.53
CA LEU A 405 -1.74 28.03 -7.47
C LEU A 405 -0.81 29.06 -8.11
N ASN A 406 -0.12 28.66 -9.18
CA ASN A 406 0.68 29.49 -10.06
C ASN A 406 0.85 28.76 -11.41
N ALA A 407 1.73 29.23 -12.30
CA ALA A 407 1.98 28.60 -13.60
C ALA A 407 2.54 27.15 -13.50
N THR A 408 3.07 26.77 -12.33
CA THR A 408 3.78 25.51 -12.09
C THR A 408 2.91 24.47 -11.36
N TYR A 409 1.98 24.91 -10.49
CA TYR A 409 1.23 24.01 -9.61
C TYR A 409 -0.29 24.05 -9.85
N THR A 410 -0.87 22.86 -9.90
CA THR A 410 -2.30 22.62 -10.01
C THR A 410 -2.82 22.00 -8.71
N LEU A 411 -3.70 22.72 -8.03
CA LEU A 411 -4.39 22.30 -6.81
C LEU A 411 -5.66 21.53 -7.16
N TYR A 412 -5.80 20.38 -6.52
CA TYR A 412 -6.99 19.55 -6.46
C TYR A 412 -7.52 19.53 -5.03
N ALA A 413 -8.75 20.00 -4.85
CA ALA A 413 -9.39 20.05 -3.56
C ALA A 413 -10.39 18.89 -3.40
N ALA A 414 -10.41 18.24 -2.24
CA ALA A 414 -11.37 17.17 -1.95
C ALA A 414 -11.64 17.08 -0.44
N ASP A 415 -12.72 16.39 -0.07
CA ASP A 415 -12.91 15.95 1.32
C ASP A 415 -11.91 14.83 1.63
N LEU A 416 -10.90 15.13 2.44
CA LEU A 416 -9.80 14.22 2.76
C LEU A 416 -9.72 13.88 4.25
N VAL A 417 -10.51 14.54 5.09
CA VAL A 417 -10.41 14.46 6.56
C VAL A 417 -11.14 13.25 7.13
N ASP A 418 -10.55 12.65 8.16
CA ASP A 418 -11.21 11.67 9.03
C ASP A 418 -12.17 12.37 10.00
N PRO A 419 -13.48 12.11 9.96
CA PRO A 419 -14.46 12.74 10.86
C PRO A 419 -14.19 12.48 12.35
N THR A 420 -13.52 11.37 12.68
CA THR A 420 -13.20 11.00 14.08
C THR A 420 -11.94 11.68 14.59
N HIS A 421 -10.99 11.95 13.70
CA HIS A 421 -9.73 12.62 14.02
C HIS A 421 -9.46 13.69 12.95
N PRO A 422 -10.06 14.88 13.07
CA PRO A 422 -10.08 15.89 11.99
C PRO A 422 -8.70 16.39 11.55
N TRP A 423 -7.68 16.23 12.39
CA TRP A 423 -6.28 16.52 12.09
C TRP A 423 -5.58 15.43 11.26
N ARG A 424 -6.31 14.38 10.84
CA ARG A 424 -5.79 13.25 10.07
C ARG A 424 -6.57 13.05 8.77
N HIS A 425 -5.86 12.50 7.80
CA HIS A 425 -6.48 12.04 6.56
C HIS A 425 -7.31 10.77 6.80
N ASP A 426 -8.46 10.66 6.15
CA ASP A 426 -9.15 9.39 5.93
C ASP A 426 -8.47 8.64 4.78
N GLY A 427 -7.86 7.49 5.07
CA GLY A 427 -7.12 6.71 4.08
C GLY A 427 -7.97 6.24 2.89
N ARG A 428 -9.28 6.02 3.06
CA ARG A 428 -10.17 5.61 1.96
C ARG A 428 -10.53 6.80 1.06
N LYS A 429 -10.82 7.97 1.64
CA LYS A 429 -11.08 9.19 0.88
C LYS A 429 -9.83 9.63 0.11
N LEU A 430 -8.67 9.64 0.78
CA LEU A 430 -7.38 9.99 0.20
C LEU A 430 -7.04 9.12 -1.02
N VAL A 431 -7.13 7.79 -0.87
CA VAL A 431 -6.83 6.87 -1.97
C VAL A 431 -7.85 6.97 -3.10
N ARG A 432 -9.12 7.27 -2.80
CA ARG A 432 -10.11 7.53 -3.85
C ARG A 432 -9.73 8.77 -4.67
N ALA A 433 -9.35 9.87 -4.00
CA ALA A 433 -8.93 11.09 -4.68
C ALA A 433 -7.69 10.87 -5.55
N LEU A 434 -6.66 10.18 -5.02
CA LEU A 434 -5.44 9.86 -5.77
C LEU A 434 -5.70 8.98 -7.00
N MET A 435 -6.58 7.98 -6.89
CA MET A 435 -6.90 7.11 -8.03
C MET A 435 -7.70 7.86 -9.10
N THR A 436 -8.64 8.72 -8.71
CA THR A 436 -9.36 9.60 -9.66
C THR A 436 -8.40 10.53 -10.39
N LEU A 437 -7.42 11.10 -9.67
CA LEU A 437 -6.41 11.99 -10.24
C LEU A 437 -5.51 11.24 -11.23
N LEU A 438 -5.05 10.04 -10.86
CA LEU A 438 -4.28 9.17 -11.76
C LEU A 438 -5.06 8.78 -13.03
N GLU A 439 -6.37 8.52 -12.92
CA GLU A 439 -7.22 8.22 -14.07
C GLU A 439 -7.39 9.42 -15.01
N ARG A 440 -7.44 10.65 -14.47
CA ARG A 440 -7.56 11.89 -15.26
C ARG A 440 -6.30 12.23 -16.04
N GLU A 441 -5.13 12.13 -15.42
CA GLU A 441 -3.83 12.48 -16.03
C GLU A 441 -3.33 11.41 -17.02
N ARG A 442 -3.99 10.25 -17.09
CA ARG A 442 -3.67 9.18 -18.05
C ARG A 442 -4.40 9.33 -19.40
N VAL A 443 -5.37 10.23 -19.50
CA VAL A 443 -6.12 10.57 -20.73
C VAL A 443 -5.42 11.74 -21.41
#